data_AF-A0A7W1R078-F1
#
_entry.id   AF-A0A7W1R078-F1
#
_cell.length_a   1.000
_cell.length_b   1.000
_cell.length_c   1.000
_cell.angle_alpha   90.00
_cell.angle_beta   90.00
_cell.angle_gamma   90.00
#
_symmetry.space_group_name_H-M   'P 1'
#
loop_
_entity.id
_entity.type
_entity.pdbx_description
1 polymer ?
#
loop_
_entity_poly.entity_id
_entity_poly.type
_entity_poly.pdbx_seq_one_letter_code
_entity_poly.pdbx_strand_id
1 'polypeptide(L)'
;MDASLAFAAELEQRDTVLANRIGLLVDLGRRVDEIRAQAERLGRFLERLPRDRQQVETTLADAERELEAARTAHNQARRALERARSEDAAATARRREAHAATDVRTTEERRGRLIARREELEQATAAADTEARSLDARGRELAAELEAAPR
;
A
#
# COMPACT_ATOMS: atom_id res chain seq x y z
N MET A 1 16.26 50.16 47.45
CA MET A 1 15.73 48.95 46.79
C MET A 1 16.84 47.93 46.74
N ASP A 2 16.54 46.71 47.17
CA ASP A 2 17.52 45.70 47.56
C ASP A 2 18.08 44.95 46.34
N ALA A 3 19.38 45.08 46.07
CA ALA A 3 20.03 44.50 44.90
C ALA A 3 19.90 42.96 44.86
N SER A 4 19.76 42.33 46.03
CA SER A 4 19.53 40.89 46.13
C SER A 4 18.17 40.46 45.58
N LEU A 5 17.13 41.27 45.74
CA LEU A 5 15.78 40.95 45.24
C LEU A 5 15.70 41.11 43.71
N ALA A 6 16.38 42.14 43.17
CA ALA A 6 16.47 42.33 41.72
C ALA A 6 17.22 41.18 41.03
N PHE A 7 18.34 40.72 41.62
CA PHE A 7 19.09 39.58 41.09
C PHE A 7 18.30 38.25 41.16
N ALA A 8 17.55 38.03 42.25
CA ALA A 8 16.69 36.86 42.37
C ALA A 8 15.59 36.84 41.29
N ALA A 9 14.96 37.99 41.01
CA ALA A 9 13.95 38.11 39.96
C ALA A 9 14.54 37.87 38.55
N GLU A 10 15.77 38.33 38.30
CA GLU A 10 16.47 38.07 37.03
C GLU A 10 16.76 36.57 36.85
N LEU A 11 17.20 35.88 37.92
CA LEU A 11 17.41 34.43 37.88
C LEU A 11 16.11 33.67 37.62
N GLU A 12 15.02 34.01 38.30
CA GLU A 12 13.71 33.37 38.09
C GLU A 12 13.20 33.57 36.66
N GLN A 13 13.43 34.74 36.08
CA GLN A 13 13.09 35.02 34.69
C GLN A 13 13.93 34.18 33.72
N ARG A 14 15.23 34.03 33.99
CA ARG A 14 16.12 33.16 33.20
C ARG A 14 15.71 31.69 33.31
N ASP A 15 15.39 31.21 34.50
CA ASP A 15 14.94 29.83 34.72
C ASP A 15 13.64 29.53 33.99
N THR A 16 12.70 30.48 33.99
CA THR A 16 11.45 30.36 33.22
C THR A 16 11.71 30.26 31.72
N VAL A 17 12.61 31.11 31.18
CA VAL A 17 12.99 31.06 29.76
C VAL A 17 13.66 29.73 29.41
N LEU A 18 14.56 29.24 30.26
CA LEU A 18 15.23 27.95 30.07
C LEU A 18 14.25 26.78 30.13
N ALA A 19 13.33 26.77 31.10
CA ALA A 19 12.30 25.73 31.22
C ALA A 19 11.41 25.67 29.98
N ASN A 20 10.95 26.83 29.48
CA ASN A 20 10.17 26.91 28.25
C ASN A 20 10.94 26.39 27.03
N ARG A 21 12.24 26.71 26.94
CA ARG A 21 13.10 26.22 25.86
C ARG A 21 13.33 24.72 25.91
N ILE A 22 13.56 24.16 27.09
CA ILE A 22 13.68 22.71 27.28
C ILE A 22 12.37 22.02 26.85
N GLY A 23 11.22 22.57 27.26
CA GLY A 23 9.90 22.08 26.83
C GLY A 23 9.76 22.03 25.31
N LEU A 24 10.07 23.13 24.63
CA LEU A 24 10.03 23.20 23.16
C LEU A 24 10.95 22.17 22.49
N LEU A 25 12.19 22.01 22.97
CA LEU A 25 13.13 21.05 22.41
C LEU A 25 12.67 19.60 22.61
N VAL A 26 12.04 19.29 23.73
CA VAL A 26 11.45 17.97 23.99
C VAL A 26 10.30 17.67 23.01
N ASP A 27 9.42 18.64 22.77
CA ASP A 27 8.31 18.47 21.84
C ASP A 27 8.77 18.35 20.38
N LEU A 28 9.78 19.14 19.98
CA LEU A 28 10.42 19.00 18.68
C LEU A 28 11.09 17.63 18.52
N GLY A 29 11.78 17.14 19.56
CA GLY A 29 12.37 15.80 19.58
C GLY A 29 11.35 14.69 19.34
N ARG A 30 10.19 14.76 20.01
CA ARG A 30 9.09 13.81 19.79
C ARG A 30 8.58 13.83 18.35
N ARG A 31 8.38 15.02 17.78
CA ARG A 31 7.93 15.17 16.39
C ARG A 31 8.95 14.61 15.38
N VAL A 32 10.25 14.77 15.63
CA VAL A 32 11.31 14.14 14.82
C VAL A 32 11.18 12.62 14.85
N ASP A 33 11.03 12.04 16.04
CA ASP A 33 10.96 10.59 16.19
C ASP A 33 9.70 10.01 15.54
N GLU A 34 8.58 10.73 15.59
CA GLU A 34 7.36 10.36 14.85
C GLU A 34 7.57 10.35 13.34
N ILE A 35 8.20 11.39 12.78
CA ILE A 35 8.52 11.48 11.35
C ILE A 35 9.47 10.35 10.96
N ARG A 36 10.50 10.08 11.77
CA ARG A 36 11.45 8.98 11.53
C ARG A 36 10.73 7.63 11.51
N ALA A 37 9.88 7.36 12.50
CA ALA A 37 9.13 6.12 12.58
C ALA A 37 8.17 5.94 11.40
N GLN A 38 7.54 7.02 10.92
CA GLN A 38 6.70 7.00 9.72
C GLN A 38 7.53 6.73 8.45
N ALA A 39 8.66 7.41 8.29
CA ALA A 39 9.57 7.23 7.16
C ALA A 39 10.12 5.80 7.09
N GLU A 40 10.47 5.19 8.23
CA GLU A 40 10.91 3.79 8.29
C GLU A 40 9.81 2.81 7.85
N ARG A 41 8.56 3.03 8.29
CA ARG A 41 7.43 2.20 7.85
C ARG A 41 7.20 2.32 6.36
N LEU A 42 7.24 3.55 5.83
CA LEU A 42 7.09 3.82 4.42
C LEU A 42 8.24 3.20 3.60
N GLY A 43 9.48 3.29 4.07
CA GLY A 43 10.65 2.66 3.44
C GLY A 43 10.48 1.14 3.29
N ARG A 44 10.13 0.44 4.38
CA ARG A 44 9.85 -1.01 4.35
C ARG A 44 8.67 -1.38 3.46
N PHE A 45 7.71 -0.48 3.30
CA PHE A 45 6.59 -0.69 2.37
C PHE A 45 7.07 -0.57 0.92
N LEU A 46 7.78 0.50 0.59
CA LEU A 46 8.34 0.76 -0.74
C LEU A 46 9.34 -0.32 -1.18
N GLU A 47 10.09 -0.92 -0.26
CA GLU A 47 10.98 -2.06 -0.55
C GLU A 47 10.24 -3.32 -1.02
N ARG A 48 9.04 -3.58 -0.48
CA ARG A 48 8.25 -4.78 -0.80
C ARG A 48 7.39 -4.61 -2.05
N LEU A 49 6.94 -3.39 -2.31
CA LEU A 49 6.00 -3.04 -3.35
C LEU A 49 6.41 -3.52 -4.77
N PRO A 50 7.67 -3.40 -5.23
CA PRO A 50 8.09 -3.94 -6.52
C PRO A 50 7.92 -5.45 -6.63
N ARG A 51 8.22 -6.18 -5.54
CA ARG A 51 8.11 -7.64 -5.49
C ARG A 51 6.66 -8.08 -5.55
N ASP A 52 5.79 -7.41 -4.80
CA ASP A 52 4.35 -7.69 -4.81
C ASP A 52 3.75 -7.45 -6.20
N ARG A 53 4.15 -6.36 -6.87
CA ARG A 53 3.76 -6.08 -8.26
C ARG A 53 4.22 -7.16 -9.22
N GLN A 54 5.49 -7.53 -9.18
CA GLN A 54 6.04 -8.57 -10.05
C GLN A 54 5.31 -9.91 -9.85
N GLN A 55 5.01 -10.26 -8.59
CA GLN A 55 4.27 -11.47 -8.26
C GLN A 55 2.86 -11.45 -8.86
N VAL A 56 2.14 -10.33 -8.74
CA VAL A 56 0.79 -10.17 -9.30
C VAL A 56 0.82 -10.25 -10.83
N GLU A 57 1.74 -9.56 -11.49
CA GLU A 57 1.88 -9.59 -12.96
C GLU A 57 2.18 -11.00 -13.48
N THR A 58 3.09 -11.71 -12.81
CA THR A 58 3.42 -13.11 -13.18
C THR A 58 2.19 -14.00 -13.02
N THR A 59 1.50 -13.89 -11.88
CA THR A 59 0.31 -14.70 -11.59
C THR A 59 -0.85 -14.36 -12.54
N LEU A 60 -0.96 -13.09 -12.95
CA LEU A 60 -1.96 -12.63 -13.92
C LEU A 60 -1.68 -13.21 -15.30
N ALA A 61 -0.43 -13.15 -15.77
CA ALA A 61 -0.05 -13.76 -17.05
C ALA A 61 -0.30 -15.29 -17.06
N ASP A 62 -0.10 -15.97 -15.94
CA ASP A 62 -0.44 -17.39 -15.79
C ASP A 62 -1.95 -17.60 -15.89
N ALA A 63 -2.74 -16.82 -15.16
CA ALA A 63 -4.20 -16.91 -15.18
C ALA A 63 -4.80 -16.59 -16.56
N GLU A 64 -4.18 -15.68 -17.33
CA GLU A 64 -4.60 -15.38 -18.70
C GLU A 64 -4.33 -16.54 -19.66
N ARG A 65 -3.19 -17.22 -19.52
CA ARG A 65 -2.89 -18.44 -20.30
C ARG A 65 -3.83 -19.59 -19.93
N GLU A 66 -4.09 -19.78 -18.64
CA GLU A 66 -5.07 -20.77 -18.16
C GLU A 66 -6.48 -20.47 -18.69
N LEU A 67 -6.89 -19.19 -18.71
CA LEU A 67 -8.20 -18.79 -19.21
C LEU A 67 -8.36 -19.09 -20.70
N GLU A 68 -7.33 -18.81 -21.50
CA GLU A 68 -7.36 -19.12 -22.93
C GLU A 68 -7.46 -20.63 -23.19
N ALA A 69 -6.75 -21.43 -22.39
CA ALA A 69 -6.85 -22.89 -22.44
C ALA A 69 -8.26 -23.37 -22.04
N ALA A 70 -8.85 -22.82 -20.97
CA ALA A 70 -10.20 -23.14 -20.53
C ALA A 70 -11.26 -22.79 -21.58
N ARG A 71 -11.14 -21.61 -22.23
CA ARG A 71 -12.02 -21.20 -23.33
C ARG A 71 -11.90 -22.10 -24.55
N THR A 72 -10.68 -22.53 -24.87
CA THR A 72 -10.44 -23.50 -25.94
C THR A 72 -11.12 -24.84 -25.61
N ALA A 73 -10.95 -25.35 -24.40
CA ALA A 73 -11.56 -26.59 -23.95
C ALA A 73 -13.11 -26.51 -23.94
N HIS A 74 -13.67 -25.39 -23.47
CA HIS A 74 -15.11 -25.13 -23.50
C HIS A 74 -15.67 -25.15 -24.92
N ASN A 75 -15.01 -24.47 -25.85
CA ASN A 75 -15.40 -24.48 -27.27
C ASN A 75 -15.33 -25.88 -27.89
N GLN A 76 -14.32 -26.68 -27.54
CA GLN A 76 -14.23 -28.07 -27.99
C GLN A 76 -15.37 -28.93 -27.43
N ALA A 77 -15.70 -28.77 -26.14
CA ALA A 77 -16.80 -29.48 -25.49
C ALA A 77 -18.16 -29.10 -26.11
N ARG A 78 -18.37 -27.82 -26.39
CA ARG A 78 -19.57 -27.31 -27.08
C ARG A 78 -19.72 -27.93 -28.47
N ARG A 79 -18.66 -27.96 -29.28
CA ARG A 79 -18.66 -28.62 -30.60
C ARG A 79 -18.87 -30.14 -30.53
N ALA A 80 -18.45 -30.79 -29.44
CA ALA A 80 -18.68 -32.22 -29.24
C ALA A 80 -20.16 -32.48 -28.92
N LEU A 81 -20.78 -31.61 -28.13
CA LEU A 81 -22.21 -31.65 -27.84
C LEU A 81 -23.05 -31.45 -29.10
N GLU A 82 -22.71 -30.48 -29.95
CA GLU A 82 -23.38 -30.23 -31.23
C GLU A 82 -23.30 -31.43 -32.19
N ARG A 83 -22.24 -32.24 -32.10
CA ARG A 83 -22.03 -33.42 -32.95
C ARG A 83 -22.60 -34.72 -32.37
N ALA A 84 -23.11 -34.71 -31.14
CA ALA A 84 -23.63 -35.90 -30.49
C ALA A 84 -24.93 -36.37 -31.17
N ARG A 85 -24.97 -37.64 -31.62
CA ARG A 85 -26.10 -38.20 -32.38
C ARG A 85 -27.02 -39.11 -31.56
N SER A 86 -26.54 -39.62 -30.43
CA SER A 86 -27.31 -40.46 -29.51
C SER A 86 -27.54 -39.72 -28.19
N GLU A 87 -28.61 -40.04 -27.48
CA GLU A 87 -28.93 -39.45 -26.18
C GLU A 87 -27.81 -39.64 -25.15
N ASP A 88 -27.19 -40.82 -25.08
CA ASP A 88 -26.08 -41.09 -24.15
C ASP A 88 -24.83 -40.25 -24.45
N ALA A 89 -24.49 -40.12 -25.74
CA ALA A 89 -23.40 -39.23 -26.18
C ALA A 89 -23.73 -37.76 -25.87
N ALA A 90 -24.98 -37.33 -26.04
CA ALA A 90 -25.41 -35.98 -25.73
C ALA A 90 -25.36 -35.72 -24.22
N ALA A 91 -25.81 -36.66 -23.38
CA ALA A 91 -25.75 -36.55 -21.93
C ALA A 91 -24.30 -36.47 -21.41
N THR A 92 -23.39 -37.25 -22.02
CA THR A 92 -21.96 -37.19 -21.70
C THR A 92 -21.33 -35.87 -22.15
N ALA A 93 -21.66 -35.39 -23.35
CA ALA A 93 -21.14 -34.14 -23.87
C ALA A 93 -21.66 -32.91 -23.08
N ARG A 94 -22.93 -32.90 -22.65
CA ARG A 94 -23.49 -31.85 -21.78
C ARG A 94 -22.74 -31.74 -20.46
N ARG A 95 -22.43 -32.87 -19.82
CA ARG A 95 -21.65 -32.86 -18.56
C ARG A 95 -20.25 -32.28 -18.76
N ARG A 96 -19.57 -32.64 -19.85
CA ARG A 96 -18.24 -32.09 -20.19
C ARG A 96 -18.29 -30.60 -20.49
N GLU A 97 -19.30 -30.14 -21.23
CA GLU A 97 -19.50 -28.73 -21.53
C GLU A 97 -19.76 -27.92 -20.26
N ALA A 98 -20.62 -28.41 -19.36
CA ALA A 98 -20.92 -27.75 -18.09
C ALA A 98 -19.68 -27.66 -17.17
N HIS A 99 -18.84 -28.69 -17.13
CA HIS A 99 -17.57 -28.63 -16.41
C HIS A 99 -16.62 -27.59 -17.02
N ALA A 100 -16.41 -27.64 -18.34
CA ALA A 100 -15.55 -26.65 -19.01
C ALA A 100 -16.06 -25.21 -18.87
N ALA A 101 -17.39 -25.00 -18.83
CA ALA A 101 -17.99 -23.69 -18.58
C ALA A 101 -17.71 -23.21 -17.14
N THR A 102 -17.70 -24.12 -16.17
CA THR A 102 -17.32 -23.82 -14.79
C THR A 102 -15.84 -23.46 -14.69
N ASP A 103 -14.97 -24.18 -15.39
CA ASP A 103 -13.53 -23.89 -15.44
C ASP A 103 -13.24 -22.50 -16.03
N VAL A 104 -13.94 -22.12 -17.11
CA VAL A 104 -13.86 -20.76 -17.66
C VAL A 104 -14.26 -19.73 -16.62
N ARG A 105 -15.44 -19.87 -16.01
CA ARG A 105 -15.96 -18.91 -15.02
C ARG A 105 -15.01 -18.75 -13.83
N THR A 106 -14.54 -19.85 -13.26
CA THR A 106 -13.65 -19.81 -12.09
C THR A 106 -12.30 -19.16 -12.41
N THR A 107 -11.77 -19.40 -13.61
CA THR A 107 -10.53 -18.78 -14.08
C THR A 107 -10.72 -17.29 -14.38
N GLU A 108 -11.87 -16.90 -14.94
CA GLU A 108 -12.23 -15.48 -15.13
C GLU A 108 -12.35 -14.73 -13.80
N GLU A 109 -13.01 -15.33 -12.80
CA GLU A 109 -13.10 -14.77 -11.44
C GLU A 109 -11.71 -14.61 -10.81
N ARG A 110 -10.81 -15.61 -10.98
CA ARG A 110 -9.42 -15.53 -10.52
C ARG A 110 -8.67 -14.38 -11.20
N ARG A 111 -8.78 -14.25 -12.53
CA ARG A 111 -8.20 -13.14 -13.29
C ARG A 111 -8.72 -11.79 -12.82
N GLY A 112 -10.02 -11.67 -12.59
CA GLY A 112 -10.65 -10.45 -12.08
C GLY A 112 -10.07 -10.00 -10.73
N ARG A 113 -9.88 -10.95 -9.80
CA ARG A 113 -9.23 -10.66 -8.50
C ARG A 113 -7.79 -10.17 -8.65
N LEU A 114 -7.03 -10.73 -9.60
CA LEU A 114 -5.64 -10.32 -9.84
C LEU A 114 -5.56 -8.92 -10.46
N ILE A 115 -6.47 -8.57 -11.36
CA ILE A 115 -6.57 -7.21 -11.92
C ILE A 115 -6.89 -6.20 -10.82
N ALA A 116 -7.89 -6.47 -9.99
CA ALA A 116 -8.21 -5.61 -8.85
C ALA A 116 -7.01 -5.45 -7.91
N ARG A 117 -6.28 -6.54 -7.62
CA ARG A 117 -5.08 -6.48 -6.78
C ARG A 117 -3.97 -5.63 -7.40
N ARG A 118 -3.80 -5.66 -8.72
CA ARG A 118 -2.85 -4.79 -9.42
C ARG A 118 -3.22 -3.31 -9.25
N GLU A 119 -4.49 -2.98 -9.45
CA GLU A 119 -5.01 -1.62 -9.27
C GLU A 119 -4.83 -1.12 -7.83
N GLU A 120 -5.06 -1.98 -6.83
CA GLU A 120 -4.77 -1.67 -5.42
C GLU A 120 -3.30 -1.34 -5.20
N LEU A 121 -2.37 -2.08 -5.82
CA LEU A 121 -0.93 -1.80 -5.71
C LEU A 121 -0.53 -0.49 -6.41
N GLU A 122 -1.17 -0.15 -7.51
CA GLU A 122 -1.00 1.15 -8.18
C GLU A 122 -1.47 2.30 -7.30
N GLN A 123 -2.67 2.18 -6.72
CA GLN A 123 -3.18 3.17 -5.76
C GLN A 123 -2.29 3.30 -4.53
N ALA A 124 -1.81 2.17 -3.99
CA ALA A 124 -0.91 2.17 -2.84
C ALA A 124 0.43 2.84 -3.16
N THR A 125 0.89 2.76 -4.41
CA THR A 125 2.09 3.48 -4.88
C THR A 125 1.86 4.99 -4.88
N ALA A 126 0.75 5.44 -5.47
CA ALA A 126 0.42 6.86 -5.50
C ALA A 126 0.22 7.44 -4.09
N ALA A 127 -0.37 6.64 -3.19
CA ALA A 127 -0.50 6.99 -1.78
C ALA A 127 0.86 7.11 -1.09
N ALA A 128 1.75 6.13 -1.30
CA ALA A 128 3.11 6.16 -0.75
C ALA A 128 3.93 7.35 -1.26
N ASP A 129 3.81 7.73 -2.53
CA ASP A 129 4.47 8.92 -3.09
C ASP A 129 3.92 10.22 -2.48
N THR A 130 2.64 10.23 -2.12
CA THR A 130 2.01 11.37 -1.44
C THR A 130 2.47 11.45 0.01
N GLU A 131 2.53 10.32 0.71
CA GLU A 131 3.05 10.22 2.08
C GLU A 131 4.52 10.63 2.15
N ALA A 132 5.36 10.17 1.22
CA ALA A 132 6.78 10.54 1.14
C ALA A 132 6.96 12.07 1.02
N ARG A 133 6.18 12.70 0.12
CA ARG A 133 6.19 14.17 -0.04
C ARG A 133 5.71 14.91 1.21
N SER A 134 4.71 14.37 1.90
CA SER A 134 4.22 14.93 3.16
C SER A 134 5.27 14.85 4.27
N LEU A 135 5.96 13.71 4.40
CA LEU A 135 7.03 13.52 5.38
C LEU A 135 8.21 14.44 5.10
N ASP A 136 8.61 14.60 3.84
CA ASP A 136 9.66 15.54 3.45
C ASP A 136 9.28 16.99 3.79
N ALA A 137 8.05 17.41 3.49
CA ALA A 137 7.57 18.74 3.83
C ALA A 137 7.57 18.99 5.34
N ARG A 138 7.09 18.03 6.14
CA ARG A 138 7.09 18.11 7.61
C ARG A 138 8.51 18.11 8.18
N GLY A 139 9.43 17.36 7.58
CA GLY A 139 10.85 17.39 7.95
C GLY A 139 11.46 18.77 7.71
N ARG A 140 11.16 19.41 6.57
CA ARG A 140 11.62 20.77 6.25
C ARG A 140 11.01 21.83 7.18
N GLU A 141 9.73 21.73 7.48
CA GLU A 141 9.06 22.61 8.44
C GLU A 141 9.71 22.53 9.82
N LEU A 142 9.97 21.31 10.30
CA LEU A 142 10.59 21.11 11.60
C LEU A 142 12.05 21.58 11.64
N ALA A 143 12.80 21.45 10.53
CA ALA A 143 14.13 22.03 10.40
C ALA A 143 14.08 23.57 10.51
N ALA A 144 13.11 24.21 9.85
CA ALA A 144 12.92 25.65 9.94
C ALA A 144 12.52 26.11 11.36
N GLU A 145 11.68 25.35 12.06
CA GLU A 145 11.33 25.62 13.46
C GLU A 145 12.55 25.53 14.38
N LEU A 146 13.43 24.53 14.16
CA LEU A 146 14.68 24.38 14.92
C LEU A 146 15.66 25.55 14.66
N GLU A 147 15.74 26.04 13.42
CA GLU A 147 16.56 27.20 13.07
C GLU A 147 16.02 28.51 13.64
N ALA A 148 14.68 28.66 13.68
CA ALA A 148 13.99 29.82 14.23
C ALA A 148 13.90 29.80 15.76
N ALA A 149 14.21 28.67 16.41
CA ALA A 149 14.18 28.55 17.86
C ALA A 149 15.19 29.53 18.49
N PRO A 150 14.78 30.31 19.51
CA PRO A 150 15.63 31.31 20.14
C PRO A 150 16.92 30.67 20.70
N ARG A 151 18.06 31.22 20.30
CA ARG A 151 19.41 30.75 20.71
C ARG A 151 19.75 31.08 22.14
#